data_AF-A0A7I9VKJ4-F1
#
_entry.id   AF-A0A7I9VKJ4-F1
#
_cell.length_a   1.000
_cell.length_b   1.000
_cell.length_c   1.000
_cell.angle_alpha   90.00
_cell.angle_beta   90.00
_cell.angle_gamma   90.00
#
_symmetry.space_group_name_H-M   'P 1'
#
loop_
_entity.id
_entity.type
_entity.pdbx_description
1 polymer ?
#
loop_
_entity_poly.entity_id
_entity_poly.type
_entity_poly.pdbx_seq_one_letter_code
_entity_poly.pdbx_strand_id
1 'polypeptide(L)'
;MWATADERAEIQRLARATGLSQSAYLRTVGLGYEPASAFDADAVLALARIHADQGRLGGLLKLSLSQGEGGSSDFSDLLRHLQATQAKLLEAINRVHRRP
;
A
#
# COMPACT_ATOMS: atom_id res chain seq x y z
N MET A 1 28.28 -1.14 26.64
CA MET A 1 27.92 0.20 26.12
C MET A 1 26.52 0.50 26.63
N TRP A 2 26.27 1.66 27.23
CA TRP A 2 24.94 2.05 27.71
C TRP A 2 24.40 3.17 26.83
N ALA A 3 23.17 2.99 26.34
CA ALA A 3 22.45 4.05 25.63
C ALA A 3 21.94 5.10 26.62
N THR A 4 22.21 6.36 26.30
CA THR A 4 21.65 7.56 26.93
C THR A 4 20.12 7.58 26.84
N ALA A 5 19.48 8.47 27.61
CA ALA A 5 18.03 8.59 27.58
C ALA A 5 17.51 8.97 26.18
N ASP A 6 18.22 9.86 25.49
CA ASP A 6 17.87 10.31 24.13
C ASP A 6 18.01 9.18 23.10
N GLU A 7 19.10 8.41 23.17
CA GLU A 7 19.29 7.24 22.30
C GLU A 7 18.20 6.18 22.54
N ARG A 8 17.80 5.96 23.79
CA ARG A 8 16.70 5.03 24.11
C ARG A 8 15.35 5.52 23.55
N ALA A 9 15.07 6.82 23.65
CA ALA A 9 13.87 7.41 23.11
C ALA A 9 13.84 7.28 21.57
N GLU A 10 14.97 7.50 20.92
CA GLU A 10 15.07 7.38 19.47
C GLU A 10 14.95 5.92 18.99
N ILE A 11 15.60 4.97 19.68
CA ILE A 11 15.42 3.53 19.42
C ILE A 11 13.95 3.13 19.58
N GLN A 12 13.26 3.66 20.60
CA GLN A 12 11.84 3.39 20.79
C GLN A 12 10.98 3.96 19.67
N ARG A 13 11.27 5.18 19.21
CA ARG A 13 10.56 5.84 18.11
C ARG A 13 10.74 5.07 16.81
N LEU A 14 11.97 4.69 16.48
CA LEU A 14 12.29 3.94 15.26
C LEU A 14 11.68 2.54 15.28
N ALA A 15 11.78 1.82 16.40
CA ALA A 15 11.14 0.51 16.54
C ALA A 15 9.62 0.57 16.33
N ARG A 16 8.95 1.61 16.88
CA ARG A 16 7.51 1.84 16.63
C ARG A 16 7.22 2.14 15.17
N ALA A 17 8.04 2.95 14.51
CA ALA A 17 7.86 3.31 13.10
C ALA A 17 8.01 2.11 12.15
N THR A 18 8.70 1.04 12.58
CA THR A 18 8.87 -0.21 11.81
C THR A 18 7.94 -1.32 12.31
N GLY A 19 7.09 -1.06 13.31
CA GLY A 19 6.21 -2.08 13.91
C GLY A 19 6.95 -3.18 14.69
N LEU A 20 8.20 -2.96 15.07
CA LEU A 20 9.04 -3.93 15.78
C LEU A 20 9.11 -3.61 17.27
N SER A 21 9.42 -4.63 18.09
CA SER A 21 9.90 -4.38 19.45
C SER A 21 11.31 -3.76 19.40
N GLN A 22 11.72 -3.04 20.45
CA GLN A 22 13.08 -2.46 20.51
C GLN A 22 14.17 -3.52 20.29
N SER A 23 14.01 -4.71 20.91
CA SER A 23 14.96 -5.81 20.78
C SER A 23 15.00 -6.38 19.36
N ALA A 24 13.85 -6.50 18.70
CA ALA A 24 13.77 -6.94 17.32
C ALA A 24 14.37 -5.90 16.37
N TYR A 25 14.04 -4.62 16.55
CA TYR A 25 14.63 -3.51 15.80
C TYR A 25 16.16 -3.51 15.89
N LEU A 26 16.71 -3.53 17.11
CA LEU A 26 18.16 -3.57 17.37
C LEU A 26 18.82 -4.83 16.78
N ARG A 27 18.17 -6.00 16.85
CA ARG A 27 18.66 -7.22 16.21
C ARG A 27 18.71 -7.08 14.69
N THR A 28 17.67 -6.53 14.07
CA THR A 28 17.59 -6.35 12.62
C THR A 28 18.70 -5.42 12.14
N VAL A 29 18.82 -4.22 12.72
CA VAL A 29 19.89 -3.27 12.34
C VAL A 29 21.28 -3.78 12.73
N GLY A 30 21.42 -4.45 13.87
CA GLY A 30 22.69 -5.00 14.34
C GLY A 30 23.21 -6.18 13.51
N LEU A 31 22.33 -6.86 12.78
CA LEU A 31 22.68 -7.88 11.79
C LEU A 31 22.86 -7.30 10.37
N GLY A 32 22.74 -5.98 10.21
CA GLY A 32 22.91 -5.28 8.93
C GLY A 32 21.67 -5.29 8.03
N TYR A 33 20.50 -5.64 8.55
CA TYR A 33 19.24 -5.57 7.81
C TYR A 33 18.55 -4.22 8.02
N GLU A 34 17.97 -3.68 6.95
CA GLU A 34 17.17 -2.45 7.00
C GLU A 34 15.70 -2.80 7.32
N PRO A 35 15.11 -2.33 8.43
CA PRO A 35 13.72 -2.64 8.76
C PRO A 35 12.75 -1.80 7.93
N ALA A 36 11.77 -2.44 7.31
CA ALA A 36 10.70 -1.74 6.57
C ALA A 36 9.82 -0.88 7.49
N SER A 37 9.32 0.25 6.98
CA SER A 37 8.39 1.10 7.72
C SER A 37 7.01 0.45 7.84
N ALA A 38 6.43 0.48 9.04
CA ALA A 38 5.04 0.06 9.26
C ALA A 38 4.04 0.99 8.53
N PHE A 39 4.40 2.27 8.37
CA PHE A 39 3.58 3.22 7.61
C PHE A 39 3.46 2.80 6.13
N ASP A 40 4.53 2.27 5.54
CA ASP A 40 4.51 1.78 4.16
C ASP A 40 3.58 0.57 4.01
N ALA A 41 3.53 -0.32 5.01
CA ALA A 41 2.66 -1.50 4.99
C ALA A 41 1.17 -1.11 5.06
N ASP A 42 0.80 -0.21 5.96
CA ASP A 42 -0.59 0.27 6.08
C ASP A 42 -1.04 1.04 4.84
N ALA A 43 -0.17 1.88 4.27
CA ALA A 43 -0.44 2.59 3.03
C ALA A 43 -0.66 1.62 1.85
N VAL A 44 0.17 0.57 1.74
CA VAL A 44 0.01 -0.47 0.72
C VAL A 44 -1.32 -1.23 0.89
N LEU A 45 -1.71 -1.57 2.12
CA LEU A 45 -2.98 -2.23 2.40
C LEU A 45 -4.18 -1.35 2.04
N ALA A 46 -4.13 -0.05 2.38
CA ALA A 46 -5.16 0.90 2.01
C ALA A 46 -5.31 1.02 0.48
N LEU A 47 -4.20 1.09 -0.24
CA LEU A 47 -4.19 1.13 -1.72
C LEU A 47 -4.72 -0.17 -2.33
N ALA A 48 -4.37 -1.33 -1.78
CA ALA A 48 -4.86 -2.62 -2.24
C ALA A 48 -6.40 -2.72 -2.09
N ARG A 49 -6.95 -2.20 -1.00
CA ARG A 49 -8.40 -2.16 -0.77
C ARG A 49 -9.12 -1.25 -1.77
N ILE A 50 -8.57 -0.05 -2.02
CA ILE A 50 -9.10 0.86 -3.05
C ILE A 50 -9.13 0.17 -4.42
N HIS A 51 -8.06 -0.54 -4.77
CA HIS A 51 -8.01 -1.29 -6.02
C HIS A 51 -9.09 -2.40 -6.08
N ALA A 52 -9.26 -3.17 -5.01
CA ALA A 52 -10.31 -4.19 -4.95
C ALA A 52 -11.72 -3.61 -5.12
N ASP A 53 -11.99 -2.46 -4.50
CA ASP A 53 -13.28 -1.75 -4.60
C ASP A 53 -13.52 -1.25 -6.03
N GLN A 54 -12.49 -0.69 -6.65
CA GLN A 54 -12.53 -0.29 -8.06
C GLN A 54 -12.79 -1.48 -8.98
N GLY A 55 -12.20 -2.66 -8.71
CA GLY A 55 -12.44 -3.88 -9.48
C GLY A 55 -13.92 -4.29 -9.46
N ARG A 56 -14.57 -4.19 -8.30
CA ARG A 56 -16.02 -4.44 -8.16
C ARG A 56 -16.86 -3.43 -8.94
N LEU A 57 -16.51 -2.14 -8.88
CA LEU A 57 -17.18 -1.09 -9.67
C LEU A 57 -17.08 -1.35 -11.17
N GLY A 58 -15.90 -1.75 -11.66
CA GLY A 58 -15.71 -2.12 -13.07
C GLY A 58 -16.55 -3.34 -13.49
N GLY A 59 -16.70 -4.32 -12.60
CA GLY A 59 -17.57 -5.48 -12.81
C GLY A 59 -19.05 -5.10 -12.90
N LEU A 60 -19.53 -4.23 -12.00
CA LEU A 60 -20.90 -3.70 -12.03
C LEU A 60 -21.16 -2.88 -13.31
N LEU A 61 -20.20 -2.04 -13.69
CA LEU A 61 -20.26 -1.24 -14.91
C LEU A 61 -20.37 -2.13 -16.16
N LYS A 62 -19.58 -3.20 -16.23
CA LYS A 62 -19.67 -4.19 -17.30
C LYS A 62 -21.03 -4.91 -17.32
N LEU A 63 -21.58 -5.23 -16.14
CA LEU A 63 -22.90 -5.86 -16.02
C LEU A 63 -24.01 -4.93 -16.53
N SER A 64 -24.03 -3.67 -16.09
CA SER A 64 -25.02 -2.67 -16.55
C SER A 64 -24.97 -2.45 -18.07
N LEU A 65 -23.76 -2.42 -18.65
CA LEU A 65 -23.60 -2.37 -20.11
C LEU A 65 -24.18 -3.60 -20.80
N SER A 66 -23.95 -4.81 -20.25
CA SER A 66 -24.48 -6.06 -20.81
C SER A 66 -26.01 -6.17 -20.71
N GLN A 67 -26.61 -5.46 -19.76
CA GLN A 67 -28.05 -5.38 -19.56
C GLN A 67 -28.71 -4.25 -20.37
N GLY A 68 -27.92 -3.46 -21.12
CA GLY A 68 -28.41 -2.34 -21.93
C GLY A 68 -28.72 -1.06 -21.13
N GLU A 69 -28.43 -1.05 -19.83
CA GLU A 69 -28.73 0.06 -18.92
C GLU A 69 -27.70 1.21 -18.97
N GLY A 70 -26.60 1.04 -19.73
CA GLY A 70 -25.45 1.97 -19.73
C GLY A 70 -24.97 2.40 -21.12
N GLY A 71 -25.82 2.35 -22.15
CA GLY A 71 -25.46 2.50 -23.58
C GLY A 71 -25.01 3.89 -24.05
N SER A 72 -24.09 4.57 -23.35
CA SER A 72 -23.41 5.77 -23.87
C SER A 72 -21.90 5.53 -24.05
N SER A 73 -21.30 6.21 -25.04
CA SER A 73 -19.84 6.23 -25.27
C SER A 73 -19.08 6.61 -24.00
N ASP A 74 -19.60 7.60 -23.25
CA ASP A 74 -19.00 8.11 -22.02
C ASP A 74 -18.84 7.03 -20.94
N PHE A 75 -19.78 6.07 -20.87
CA PHE A 75 -19.74 5.00 -19.88
C PHE A 75 -18.61 3.99 -20.17
N SER A 76 -18.37 3.74 -21.46
CA SER A 76 -17.24 2.90 -21.91
C SER A 76 -15.89 3.62 -21.72
N ASP A 77 -15.86 4.94 -21.88
CA ASP A 77 -14.68 5.76 -21.61
C ASP A 77 -14.34 5.82 -20.12
N LEU A 78 -15.37 5.94 -19.28
CA LEU A 78 -15.22 5.88 -17.82
C LEU A 78 -14.66 4.53 -17.38
N LEU A 79 -15.17 3.42 -17.94
CA LEU A 79 -14.66 2.08 -17.64
C LEU A 79 -13.17 1.95 -18.01
N ARG A 80 -12.79 2.43 -19.20
CA ARG A 80 -11.39 2.42 -19.65
C ARG A 80 -10.49 3.26 -18.74
N HIS A 81 -10.95 4.44 -18.33
CA HIS A 81 -10.19 5.32 -17.44
C HIS A 81 -10.01 4.70 -16.04
N LEU A 82 -11.05 4.04 -15.54
CA LEU A 82 -11.03 3.34 -14.26
C LEU A 82 -10.03 2.17 -14.31
N GLN A 83 -10.05 1.36 -15.37
CA GLN A 83 -9.07 0.28 -15.58
C GLN A 83 -7.63 0.79 -15.71
N ALA A 84 -7.41 1.89 -16.43
CA ALA A 84 -6.07 2.49 -16.56
C ALA A 84 -5.55 3.04 -15.22
N THR A 85 -6.44 3.58 -14.39
CA THR A 85 -6.10 4.07 -13.05
C THR A 85 -5.75 2.92 -12.11
N GLN A 86 -6.48 1.80 -12.18
CA GLN A 86 -6.16 0.57 -11.44
C GLN A 86 -4.76 0.02 -11.77
N ALA A 87 -4.40 -0.02 -13.06
CA ALA A 87 -3.08 -0.49 -13.49
C ALA A 87 -1.95 0.34 -12.88
N LYS A 88 -2.09 1.68 -12.87
CA LYS A 88 -1.13 2.59 -12.24
C LYS A 88 -1.03 2.42 -10.73
N LEU A 89 -2.16 2.15 -10.07
CA LEU A 89 -2.22 1.85 -8.63
C LEU A 89 -1.47 0.55 -8.30
N LEU A 90 -1.67 -0.51 -9.10
CA LEU A 90 -0.98 -1.78 -8.90
C LEU A 90 0.54 -1.65 -9.13
N GLU A 91 0.96 -0.88 -10.13
CA GLU A 91 2.38 -0.55 -10.33
C GLU A 91 2.98 0.22 -9.15
N ALA A 92 2.26 1.20 -8.61
CA ALA A 92 2.71 1.98 -7.45
C ALA A 92 2.86 1.09 -6.21
N ILE A 93 1.88 0.20 -5.94
CA ILE A 93 1.95 -0.77 -4.85
C ILE A 93 3.19 -1.68 -5.01
N ASN A 94 3.43 -2.20 -6.21
CA ASN A 94 4.57 -3.07 -6.48
C ASN A 94 5.93 -2.35 -6.35
N ARG A 95 5.99 -1.04 -6.64
CA ARG A 95 7.19 -0.23 -6.42
C ARG A 95 7.50 -0.02 -4.95
N VAL A 96 6.47 0.16 -4.12
CA VAL A 96 6.65 0.30 -2.65
C VAL A 96 7.13 -1.03 -2.06
N HIS A 97 6.58 -2.16 -2.51
CA HIS A 97 6.98 -3.49 -2.02
C HIS A 97 8.41 -3.92 -2.42
N ARG A 98 9.00 -3.32 -3.47
CA ARG A 98 10.35 -3.67 -3.98
C ARG A 98 11.46 -2.74 -3.50
N ARG A 99 11.21 -1.79 -2.59
CA ARG A 99 12.32 -1.03 -2.00
C ARG A 99 13.13 -1.96 -1.09
N PRO A 100 14.46 -2.07 -1.31
CA PRO A 100 15.33 -2.91 -0.48
C PRO A 100 15.34 -2.44 0.97
#